data_AF-A0A1G7RVC6-F1
#
_entry.id   AF-A0A1G7RVC6-F1
#
_cell.length_a   1.000
_cell.length_b   1.000
_cell.length_c   1.000
_cell.angle_alpha   90.00
_cell.angle_beta   90.00
_cell.angle_gamma   90.00
#
_symmetry.space_group_name_H-M   'P 1'
#
loop_
_entity.id
_entity.type
_entity.pdbx_description
1 polymer ?
#
loop_
_entity_poly.entity_id
_entity_poly.type
_entity_poly.pdbx_seq_one_letter_code
_entity_poly.pdbx_strand_id
1 'polypeptide(L)'
;MYTRRAINSRIKQRIALLVVLIISVAFSETISAQNVAVRNNLLYDLTLTPNLGIDVKLGDQWSGGLSAGFNPWPTSDDVSKKWRHLLIAPQLRYWTKGVFEDRSTYWALNLIYSHYNVADVRFPFGMYRDVRDKRLQGDLGALGVSFGYTWRLSRLFRMEAEAGMSGGYAWSKQYACGHCGTYEGRNDKAFLMPKLALNLVFDPRKKPVPEPEPVVVIPVDTMKPEPIPVVKPDIIKQLMAENPVLCDISDYRPYDPTKPMRRDSAALLVHFELDKYDLKRDFRQNAATLDRVISLTRQIVADSTAEVRLIQIIGFASIEGRIRHNEMLGEQRAIALKRYIQDAVEVPDSMFELNNGGEAWAEFRDQIAELIEKHDDKSGTTVAELKRAISIIDNEPAADHREQRLRVLNGGRTWNYIKEHVLADQRNSGYMRIYLERKKP
;
A
#
# COMPACT_ATOMS: atom_id res chain seq x y z
N MET A 1 -47.13 35.22 -6.37
CA MET A 1 -46.83 33.80 -6.02
C MET A 1 -45.35 33.42 -6.19
N TYR A 2 -44.60 34.03 -7.12
CA TYR A 2 -43.18 33.74 -7.38
C TYR A 2 -42.22 34.15 -6.24
N THR A 3 -42.48 35.26 -5.56
CA THR A 3 -41.63 35.81 -4.49
C THR A 3 -41.59 34.95 -3.22
N ARG A 4 -42.71 34.31 -2.83
CA ARG A 4 -42.75 33.41 -1.66
C ARG A 4 -41.93 32.12 -1.84
N ARG A 5 -41.84 31.56 -3.06
CA ARG A 5 -41.01 30.37 -3.34
C ARG A 5 -39.51 30.66 -3.24
N ALA A 6 -39.07 31.82 -3.75
CA ALA A 6 -37.68 32.25 -3.68
C ALA A 6 -37.24 32.55 -2.23
N ILE A 7 -38.12 33.18 -1.44
CA ILE A 7 -37.85 33.45 -0.01
C ILE A 7 -37.75 32.14 0.79
N ASN A 8 -38.66 31.19 0.57
CA ASN A 8 -38.61 29.88 1.23
C ASN A 8 -37.37 29.05 0.83
N SER A 9 -36.89 29.17 -0.41
CA SER A 9 -35.65 28.55 -0.86
C SER A 9 -34.42 29.12 -0.13
N ARG A 10 -34.33 30.45 0.02
CA ARG A 10 -33.23 31.12 0.74
C ARG A 10 -33.27 30.83 2.24
N ILE A 11 -34.47 30.72 2.83
CA ILE A 11 -34.64 30.35 4.24
C ILE A 11 -34.19 28.89 4.46
N LYS A 12 -34.59 27.96 3.58
CA LYS A 12 -34.12 26.56 3.65
C LYS A 12 -32.61 26.43 3.48
N GLN A 13 -32.01 27.20 2.57
CA GLN A 13 -30.55 27.26 2.40
C GLN A 13 -29.85 27.80 3.65
N ARG A 14 -30.38 28.87 4.26
CA ARG A 14 -29.83 29.43 5.50
C ARG A 14 -29.95 28.47 6.67
N ILE A 15 -31.08 27.78 6.82
CA ILE A 15 -31.28 26.76 7.87
C ILE A 15 -30.33 25.58 7.64
N ALA A 16 -30.17 25.11 6.40
CA ALA A 16 -29.24 24.03 6.08
C ALA A 16 -27.78 24.43 6.39
N LEU A 17 -27.38 25.65 6.04
CA LEU A 17 -26.06 26.19 6.38
C LEU A 17 -25.86 26.31 7.89
N LEU A 18 -26.89 26.73 8.63
CA LEU A 18 -26.85 26.83 10.09
C LEU A 18 -26.75 25.46 10.75
N VAL A 19 -27.46 24.45 10.24
CA VAL A 19 -27.37 23.07 10.72
C VAL A 19 -25.99 22.49 10.43
N VAL A 20 -25.44 22.71 9.23
CA VAL A 20 -24.06 22.31 8.89
C VAL A 20 -23.06 23.00 9.80
N LEU A 21 -23.21 24.30 10.05
CA LEU A 21 -22.32 25.07 10.93
C LEU A 21 -22.40 24.59 12.39
N ILE A 22 -23.60 24.35 12.91
CA ILE A 22 -23.82 23.81 14.27
C ILE A 22 -23.22 22.41 14.39
N ILE A 23 -23.39 21.55 13.38
CA ILE A 23 -22.75 20.23 13.34
C ILE A 23 -21.22 20.41 13.29
N SER A 24 -20.68 21.26 12.42
CA SER A 24 -19.24 21.51 12.34
C SER A 24 -18.64 22.02 13.67
N VAL A 25 -19.35 22.92 14.37
CA VAL A 25 -18.92 23.46 15.67
C VAL A 25 -19.04 22.40 16.78
N ALA A 26 -20.10 21.60 16.79
CA ALA A 26 -20.29 20.51 17.76
C ALA A 26 -19.26 19.37 17.58
N PHE A 27 -18.73 19.18 16.36
CA PHE A 27 -17.69 18.19 16.08
C PHE A 27 -16.26 18.75 16.28
N SER A 28 -16.04 20.06 16.38
CA SER A 28 -14.69 20.63 16.49
C SER A 28 -14.03 20.49 17.87
N GLU A 29 -14.78 20.31 18.96
CA GLU A 29 -14.18 20.24 20.31
C GLU A 29 -13.62 18.85 20.68
N THR A 30 -13.86 17.81 19.87
CA THR A 30 -13.49 16.41 20.18
C THR A 30 -12.63 15.71 19.13
N ILE A 31 -12.41 16.34 17.96
CA ILE A 31 -11.61 15.74 16.89
C ILE A 31 -10.14 16.12 17.08
N SER A 32 -9.46 15.36 17.93
CA SER A 32 -8.00 15.22 17.84
C SER A 32 -7.67 14.34 16.64
N ALA A 33 -6.56 14.63 15.93
CA ALA A 33 -6.01 13.75 14.89
C ALA A 33 -5.77 12.31 15.39
N GLN A 34 -5.71 12.14 16.72
CA GLN A 34 -5.62 10.86 17.42
C GLN A 34 -6.94 10.09 17.51
N ASN A 35 -8.03 10.49 16.84
CA ASN A 35 -9.34 9.80 16.88
C ASN A 35 -9.95 9.53 15.50
N VAL A 36 -9.22 9.79 14.42
CA VAL A 36 -9.74 9.70 13.04
C VAL A 36 -9.06 8.58 12.27
N ALA A 37 -9.84 7.83 11.50
CA ALA A 37 -9.37 6.85 10.51
C ALA A 37 -9.95 7.18 9.13
N VAL A 38 -9.20 6.87 8.08
CA VAL A 38 -9.62 7.08 6.69
C VAL A 38 -9.85 5.73 6.04
N ARG A 39 -10.93 5.60 5.28
CA ARG A 39 -11.39 4.33 4.71
C ARG A 39 -11.66 4.44 3.22
N ASN A 40 -11.30 3.41 2.47
CA ASN A 40 -11.68 3.25 1.06
C ASN A 40 -12.21 1.83 0.83
N ASN A 41 -13.33 1.69 0.11
CA ASN A 41 -13.96 0.40 -0.18
C ASN A 41 -13.53 -0.10 -1.56
N LEU A 42 -12.67 -1.13 -1.56
CA LEU A 42 -12.08 -1.73 -2.75
C LEU A 42 -13.12 -2.42 -3.64
N LEU A 43 -14.20 -2.95 -3.07
CA LEU A 43 -15.29 -3.55 -3.87
C LEU A 43 -16.07 -2.50 -4.65
N TYR A 44 -16.14 -1.27 -4.13
CA TYR A 44 -16.83 -0.19 -4.81
C TYR A 44 -15.97 0.39 -5.94
N ASP A 45 -14.64 0.33 -5.81
CA ASP A 45 -13.70 0.70 -6.88
C ASP A 45 -13.83 -0.23 -8.11
N LEU A 46 -14.21 -1.51 -7.93
CA LEU A 46 -14.52 -2.43 -9.03
C LEU A 46 -15.72 -1.96 -9.89
N THR A 47 -16.58 -1.10 -9.34
CA THR A 47 -17.69 -0.47 -10.07
C THR A 47 -17.28 0.82 -10.79
N LEU A 48 -15.97 1.13 -10.82
CA LEU A 48 -15.43 2.41 -11.28
C LEU A 48 -16.00 3.60 -10.50
N THR A 49 -16.25 3.39 -9.20
CA THR A 49 -16.75 4.43 -8.29
C THR A 49 -15.69 4.73 -7.24
N PRO A 50 -14.77 5.69 -7.52
CA PRO A 50 -13.89 6.22 -6.50
C PRO A 50 -14.68 6.62 -5.25
N ASN A 51 -14.19 6.18 -4.10
CA ASN A 51 -14.87 6.40 -2.83
C ASN A 51 -13.88 6.63 -1.68
N LEU A 52 -14.32 7.42 -0.71
CA LEU A 52 -13.55 7.72 0.48
C LEU A 52 -14.49 7.85 1.67
N GLY A 53 -14.04 7.42 2.84
CA GLY A 53 -14.72 7.60 4.09
C GLY A 53 -13.80 8.05 5.20
N ILE A 54 -14.39 8.72 6.18
CA ILE A 54 -13.73 9.15 7.40
C ILE A 54 -14.52 8.56 8.56
N ASP A 55 -13.85 7.89 9.48
CA ASP A 55 -14.42 7.31 10.69
C ASP A 55 -13.78 8.00 11.91
N VAL A 56 -14.59 8.38 12.89
CA VAL A 56 -14.21 9.10 14.10
C VAL A 56 -14.62 8.28 15.33
N LYS A 57 -13.70 8.13 16.30
CA LYS A 57 -14.01 7.51 17.60
C LYS A 57 -14.93 8.46 18.39
N LEU A 58 -16.11 7.99 18.77
CA LEU A 58 -17.09 8.73 19.58
C LEU A 58 -17.10 8.30 21.06
N GLY A 59 -16.60 7.09 21.34
CA GLY A 59 -16.46 6.51 22.68
C GLY A 59 -15.65 5.22 22.60
N ASP A 60 -15.59 4.42 23.66
CA ASP A 60 -14.74 3.22 23.67
C ASP A 60 -15.24 2.10 22.78
N GLN A 61 -16.55 2.03 22.55
CA GLN A 61 -17.18 1.03 21.68
C GLN A 61 -17.95 1.65 20.51
N TRP A 62 -18.01 2.97 20.40
CA TRP A 62 -18.79 3.65 19.35
C TRP A 62 -17.91 4.48 18.42
N SER A 63 -18.11 4.32 17.11
CA SER A 63 -17.51 5.18 16.09
C SER A 63 -18.57 5.68 15.11
N GLY A 64 -18.47 6.94 14.71
CA GLY A 64 -19.30 7.52 13.67
C GLY A 64 -18.45 7.83 12.44
N GLY A 65 -18.99 7.64 11.25
CA GLY A 65 -18.26 7.90 10.03
C GLY A 65 -19.14 8.36 8.89
N LEU A 66 -18.50 8.89 7.85
CA LEU A 66 -19.13 9.37 6.64
C LEU A 66 -18.36 8.82 5.45
N SER A 67 -19.06 8.17 4.52
CA SER A 67 -18.52 7.77 3.21
C SER A 67 -19.14 8.59 2.09
N ALA A 68 -18.34 8.92 1.09
CA ALA A 68 -18.81 9.46 -0.17
C ALA A 68 -18.25 8.64 -1.34
N GLY A 69 -19.05 8.42 -2.37
CA GLY A 69 -18.67 7.75 -3.61
C GLY A 69 -19.17 8.53 -4.81
N PHE A 70 -18.35 8.65 -5.85
CA PHE A 70 -18.69 9.41 -7.05
C PHE A 70 -18.32 8.65 -8.31
N ASN A 71 -19.31 8.43 -9.18
CA ASN A 71 -19.14 7.83 -10.49
C ASN A 71 -19.70 8.80 -11.55
N PRO A 72 -18.88 9.56 -12.28
CA PRO A 72 -19.28 10.35 -13.46
C PRO A 72 -19.33 9.61 -14.80
N TRP A 73 -19.13 8.29 -14.85
CA TRP A 73 -18.93 7.58 -16.11
C TRP A 73 -20.25 7.14 -16.77
N PRO A 74 -20.31 7.11 -18.12
CA PRO A 74 -19.43 7.82 -19.06
C PRO A 74 -19.70 9.33 -19.04
N THR A 75 -18.68 10.13 -19.36
CA THR A 75 -18.74 11.59 -19.31
C THR A 75 -19.51 12.23 -20.47
N SER A 76 -19.58 11.57 -21.63
CA SER A 76 -20.39 12.01 -22.78
C SER A 76 -21.88 11.72 -22.57
N ASP A 77 -22.73 12.66 -22.97
CA ASP A 77 -24.18 12.49 -22.99
C ASP A 77 -24.67 11.62 -24.15
N ASP A 78 -23.83 11.40 -25.17
CA ASP A 78 -24.14 10.63 -26.38
C ASP A 78 -24.15 9.12 -26.15
N VAL A 79 -23.49 8.64 -25.09
CA VAL A 79 -23.45 7.21 -24.77
C VAL A 79 -24.77 6.77 -24.12
N SER A 80 -25.42 5.75 -24.67
CA SER A 80 -26.69 5.20 -24.16
C SER A 80 -26.56 4.61 -22.75
N LYS A 81 -25.48 3.88 -22.49
CA LYS A 81 -25.15 3.34 -21.16
C LYS A 81 -24.78 4.47 -20.21
N LYS A 82 -25.48 4.58 -19.09
CA LYS A 82 -25.22 5.57 -18.02
C LYS A 82 -25.01 4.87 -16.69
N TRP A 83 -24.01 5.28 -15.95
CA TRP A 83 -23.82 4.82 -14.57
C TRP A 83 -23.34 5.95 -13.67
N ARG A 84 -24.04 7.07 -13.70
CA ARG A 84 -23.64 8.24 -12.92
C ARG A 84 -24.28 8.23 -11.54
N HIS A 85 -23.50 8.47 -10.50
CA HIS A 85 -24.07 8.71 -9.17
C HIS A 85 -23.12 9.45 -8.24
N LEU A 86 -23.71 10.19 -7.30
CA LEU A 86 -23.06 10.70 -6.10
C LEU A 86 -23.77 10.05 -4.91
N LEU A 87 -23.04 9.26 -4.12
CA LEU A 87 -23.54 8.60 -2.93
C LEU A 87 -22.88 9.21 -1.69
N ILE A 88 -23.67 9.45 -0.66
CA ILE A 88 -23.21 9.87 0.66
C ILE A 88 -23.85 8.93 1.68
N ALA A 89 -23.02 8.36 2.56
CA ALA A 89 -23.44 7.35 3.52
C ALA A 89 -22.85 7.62 4.92
N PRO A 90 -23.57 8.32 5.80
CA PRO A 90 -23.28 8.33 7.22
C PRO A 90 -23.46 6.92 7.81
N GLN A 91 -22.56 6.55 8.72
CA GLN A 91 -22.56 5.26 9.38
C GLN A 91 -22.25 5.42 10.87
N LEU A 92 -22.96 4.68 11.71
CA LEU A 92 -22.66 4.54 13.13
C LEU A 92 -22.29 3.08 13.40
N ARG A 93 -21.15 2.83 14.04
CA ARG A 93 -20.68 1.47 14.36
C ARG A 93 -20.53 1.26 15.86
N TYR A 94 -20.92 0.08 16.30
CA TYR A 94 -20.70 -0.45 17.65
C TYR A 94 -19.70 -1.61 17.59
N TRP A 95 -18.60 -1.50 18.34
CA TRP A 95 -17.48 -2.43 18.37
C TRP A 95 -17.52 -3.31 19.60
N THR A 96 -17.16 -4.59 19.46
CA THR A 96 -17.25 -5.56 20.57
C THR A 96 -16.08 -5.49 21.54
N LYS A 97 -14.84 -5.31 21.04
CA LYS A 97 -13.63 -5.28 21.88
C LYS A 97 -13.14 -3.87 22.20
N GLY A 98 -13.32 -2.96 21.25
CA GLY A 98 -12.93 -1.57 21.34
C GLY A 98 -12.89 -0.93 19.96
N VAL A 99 -13.13 0.38 19.90
CA VAL A 99 -13.10 1.12 18.64
C VAL A 99 -11.71 1.04 18.03
N PHE A 100 -11.68 0.58 16.79
CA PHE A 100 -10.48 0.48 15.98
C PHE A 100 -9.39 -0.48 16.49
N GLU A 101 -9.76 -1.40 17.37
CA GLU A 101 -8.90 -2.51 17.76
C GLU A 101 -8.75 -3.53 16.62
N ASP A 102 -7.61 -4.21 16.61
CA ASP A 102 -7.36 -5.27 15.64
C ASP A 102 -8.13 -6.55 16.03
N ARG A 103 -8.59 -7.33 15.05
CA ARG A 103 -9.35 -8.58 15.29
C ARG A 103 -10.63 -8.36 16.10
N SER A 104 -11.30 -7.24 15.85
CA SER A 104 -12.56 -6.83 16.45
C SER A 104 -13.72 -7.03 15.47
N THR A 105 -14.93 -7.22 16.01
CA THR A 105 -16.16 -7.25 15.24
C THR A 105 -16.99 -6.02 15.54
N TYR A 106 -17.80 -5.59 14.57
CA TYR A 106 -18.70 -4.47 14.77
C TYR A 106 -20.05 -4.68 14.09
N TRP A 107 -21.07 -4.06 14.68
CA TRP A 107 -22.37 -3.84 14.06
C TRP A 107 -22.44 -2.41 13.57
N ALA A 108 -23.06 -2.17 12.42
CA ALA A 108 -23.18 -0.84 11.86
C ALA A 108 -24.59 -0.52 11.39
N LEU A 109 -25.04 0.69 11.70
CA LEU A 109 -26.23 1.31 11.17
C LEU A 109 -25.81 2.29 10.06
N ASN A 110 -26.44 2.16 8.89
CA ASN A 110 -26.08 2.88 7.68
C ASN A 110 -27.26 3.71 7.21
N LEU A 111 -27.06 5.02 7.06
CA LEU A 111 -27.96 5.88 6.31
C LEU A 111 -27.32 6.15 4.95
N ILE A 112 -28.07 6.04 3.87
CA ILE A 112 -27.55 6.20 2.51
C ILE A 112 -28.43 7.17 1.76
N TYR A 113 -27.82 8.17 1.14
CA TYR A 113 -28.44 9.02 0.15
C TYR A 113 -27.64 8.93 -1.15
N SER A 114 -28.31 8.86 -2.29
CA SER A 114 -27.64 8.90 -3.58
C SER A 114 -28.47 9.61 -4.62
N HIS A 115 -27.84 10.53 -5.36
CA HIS A 115 -28.37 11.05 -6.60
C HIS A 115 -27.78 10.24 -7.75
N TYR A 116 -28.63 9.71 -8.64
CA TYR A 116 -28.17 8.80 -9.69
C TYR A 116 -28.84 9.05 -11.04
N ASN A 117 -28.14 8.62 -12.08
CA ASN A 117 -28.60 8.53 -13.47
C ASN A 117 -28.03 7.25 -14.08
N VAL A 118 -28.87 6.23 -14.18
CA VAL A 118 -28.47 4.87 -14.57
C VAL A 118 -29.31 4.41 -15.76
N ALA A 119 -28.64 3.84 -16.75
CA ALA A 119 -29.24 3.24 -17.94
C ALA A 119 -28.37 2.09 -18.45
N ASP A 120 -29.00 1.01 -18.90
CA ASP A 120 -28.34 -0.15 -19.50
C ASP A 120 -27.26 -0.78 -18.58
N VAL A 121 -27.59 -0.93 -17.30
CA VAL A 121 -26.74 -1.59 -16.30
C VAL A 121 -27.37 -2.91 -15.87
N ARG A 122 -26.59 -3.99 -15.91
CA ARG A 122 -26.99 -5.32 -15.47
C ARG A 122 -26.44 -5.56 -14.06
N PHE A 123 -27.32 -5.60 -13.07
CA PHE A 123 -26.94 -5.98 -11.72
C PHE A 123 -26.86 -7.51 -11.56
N PRO A 124 -26.03 -8.02 -10.63
CA PRO A 124 -25.94 -9.45 -10.34
C PRO A 124 -27.30 -10.07 -10.01
N PHE A 125 -27.46 -11.35 -10.35
CA PHE A 125 -28.68 -12.14 -10.07
C PHE A 125 -29.98 -11.55 -10.67
N GLY A 126 -29.87 -10.71 -11.70
CA GLY A 126 -31.03 -10.11 -12.37
C GLY A 126 -31.80 -9.12 -11.51
N MET A 127 -31.18 -8.60 -10.43
CA MET A 127 -31.79 -7.57 -9.59
C MET A 127 -32.02 -6.27 -10.38
N TYR A 128 -33.04 -5.50 -10.00
CA TYR A 128 -33.35 -4.17 -10.54
C TYR A 128 -33.49 -4.09 -12.08
N ARG A 129 -34.29 -4.97 -12.68
CA ARG A 129 -34.49 -5.07 -14.14
C ARG A 129 -34.85 -3.75 -14.84
N ASP A 130 -35.56 -2.84 -14.17
CA ASP A 130 -36.00 -1.56 -14.75
C ASP A 130 -34.84 -0.70 -15.29
N VAL A 131 -33.66 -0.75 -14.67
CA VAL A 131 -32.49 0.05 -15.13
C VAL A 131 -31.79 -0.53 -16.35
N ARG A 132 -32.20 -1.74 -16.79
CA ARG A 132 -31.70 -2.39 -18.01
C ARG A 132 -32.40 -1.82 -19.23
N ASP A 133 -33.72 -1.77 -19.16
CA ASP A 133 -34.57 -1.46 -20.31
C ASP A 133 -35.02 0.02 -20.33
N LYS A 134 -34.84 0.75 -19.21
CA LYS A 134 -35.15 2.19 -19.09
C LYS A 134 -34.01 2.96 -18.41
N ARG A 135 -33.91 4.25 -18.73
CA ARG A 135 -33.04 5.18 -17.99
C ARG A 135 -33.80 5.73 -16.78
N LEU A 136 -33.23 5.55 -15.59
CA LEU A 136 -33.74 6.11 -14.34
C LEU A 136 -32.82 7.22 -13.85
N GLN A 137 -33.40 8.39 -13.56
CA GLN A 137 -32.69 9.52 -12.95
C GLN A 137 -33.46 10.04 -11.76
N GLY A 138 -32.80 10.18 -10.61
CA GLY A 138 -33.45 10.65 -9.40
C GLY A 138 -32.62 10.49 -8.14
N ASP A 139 -33.31 10.48 -7.02
CA ASP A 139 -32.74 10.41 -5.68
C ASP A 139 -33.20 9.12 -4.99
N LEU A 140 -32.33 8.50 -4.20
CA LEU A 140 -32.69 7.43 -3.29
C LEU A 140 -32.23 7.72 -1.87
N GLY A 141 -33.01 7.21 -0.91
CA GLY A 141 -32.67 7.16 0.50
C GLY A 141 -32.82 5.73 1.02
N ALA A 142 -31.86 5.25 1.81
CA ALA A 142 -31.92 3.92 2.42
C ALA A 142 -31.43 3.93 3.87
N LEU A 143 -31.99 3.05 4.68
CA LEU A 143 -31.52 2.73 6.03
C LEU A 143 -31.19 1.24 6.09
N GLY A 144 -30.05 0.88 6.67
CA GLY A 144 -29.60 -0.51 6.70
C GLY A 144 -28.74 -0.86 7.88
N VAL A 145 -28.62 -2.15 8.12
CA VAL A 145 -27.75 -2.73 9.14
C VAL A 145 -26.69 -3.61 8.49
N SER A 146 -25.53 -3.66 9.10
CA SER A 146 -24.43 -4.51 8.64
C SER A 146 -23.58 -5.01 9.79
N PHE A 147 -22.86 -6.09 9.52
CA PHE A 147 -21.91 -6.70 10.43
C PHE A 147 -20.55 -6.74 9.74
N GLY A 148 -19.49 -6.42 10.49
CA GLY A 148 -18.14 -6.37 9.97
C GLY A 148 -17.10 -6.98 10.90
N TYR A 149 -15.97 -7.35 10.30
CA TYR A 149 -14.80 -7.88 10.99
C TYR A 149 -13.56 -7.13 10.51
N THR A 150 -12.68 -6.74 11.44
CA THR A 150 -11.41 -6.08 11.11
C THR A 150 -10.20 -6.98 11.33
N TRP A 151 -9.27 -6.97 10.38
CA TRP A 151 -7.96 -7.61 10.48
C TRP A 151 -6.85 -6.57 10.38
N ARG A 152 -5.76 -6.81 11.11
CA ARG A 152 -4.54 -6.01 10.99
C ARG A 152 -3.82 -6.38 9.69
N LEU A 153 -3.54 -5.39 8.85
CA LEU A 153 -2.69 -5.55 7.67
C LEU A 153 -1.26 -5.05 7.97
N SER A 154 -1.13 -3.90 8.62
CA SER A 154 0.14 -3.33 9.08
C SER A 154 -0.07 -2.47 10.34
N ARG A 155 0.96 -1.72 10.78
CA ARG A 155 0.82 -0.78 11.89
C ARG A 155 -0.16 0.35 11.58
N LEU A 156 -0.19 0.84 10.35
CA LEU A 156 -1.04 1.96 9.95
C LEU A 156 -2.27 1.54 9.14
N PHE A 157 -2.29 0.33 8.60
CA PHE A 157 -3.38 -0.15 7.76
C PHE A 157 -4.10 -1.34 8.37
N ARG A 158 -5.43 -1.33 8.26
CA ARG A 158 -6.32 -2.42 8.63
C ARG A 158 -7.23 -2.73 7.46
N MET A 159 -7.62 -3.98 7.32
CA MET A 159 -8.67 -4.38 6.38
C MET A 159 -9.95 -4.66 7.16
N GLU A 160 -11.10 -4.35 6.57
CA GLU A 160 -12.40 -4.69 7.14
C GLU A 160 -13.29 -5.29 6.07
N ALA A 161 -13.85 -6.47 6.33
CA ALA A 161 -15.00 -6.94 5.54
C ALA A 161 -16.29 -6.56 6.25
N GLU A 162 -17.26 -6.12 5.47
CA GLU A 162 -18.58 -5.75 5.95
C GLU A 162 -19.64 -6.34 5.01
N ALA A 163 -20.66 -6.96 5.61
CA ALA A 163 -21.82 -7.48 4.88
C ALA A 163 -23.11 -7.02 5.58
N GLY A 164 -24.13 -6.69 4.80
CA GLY A 164 -25.40 -6.23 5.35
C GLY A 164 -26.48 -6.00 4.31
N MET A 165 -27.53 -5.31 4.74
CA MET A 165 -28.71 -5.07 3.92
C MET A 165 -29.36 -3.74 4.29
N SER A 166 -29.83 -3.01 3.28
CA SER A 166 -30.48 -1.70 3.43
C SER A 166 -31.83 -1.70 2.74
N GLY A 167 -32.88 -1.26 3.43
CA GLY A 167 -34.18 -0.98 2.85
C GLY A 167 -34.31 0.51 2.54
N GLY A 168 -34.88 0.86 1.40
CA GLY A 168 -34.96 2.26 0.99
C GLY A 168 -36.10 2.55 0.02
N TYR A 169 -36.17 3.82 -0.34
CA TYR A 169 -37.12 4.33 -1.32
C TYR A 169 -36.40 5.20 -2.35
N ALA A 170 -36.73 4.99 -3.62
CA ALA A 170 -36.15 5.66 -4.75
C ALA A 170 -37.22 6.49 -5.45
N TRP A 171 -36.95 7.79 -5.66
CA TRP A 171 -37.81 8.70 -6.39
C TRP A 171 -37.19 9.00 -7.75
N SER A 172 -37.68 8.34 -8.81
CA SER A 172 -37.05 8.40 -10.13
C SER A 172 -37.96 8.97 -11.20
N LYS A 173 -37.37 9.69 -12.14
CA LYS A 173 -37.96 9.92 -13.47
C LYS A 173 -37.47 8.82 -14.40
N GLN A 174 -38.39 8.22 -15.15
CA GLN A 174 -38.07 7.23 -16.18
C GLN A 174 -38.04 7.87 -17.56
N TYR A 175 -37.07 7.46 -18.37
CA TYR A 175 -36.92 7.86 -19.76
C TYR A 175 -36.68 6.63 -20.64
N ALA A 176 -37.13 6.67 -21.88
CA ALA A 176 -36.83 5.65 -22.88
C ALA A 176 -35.31 5.51 -23.08
N CYS A 177 -34.82 4.29 -23.33
CA CYS A 177 -33.41 4.04 -23.63
C CYS A 177 -33.05 4.57 -25.03
N GLY A 178 -32.06 5.47 -25.11
CA GLY A 178 -31.59 6.06 -26.37
C GLY A 178 -30.96 7.44 -26.18
N HIS A 179 -30.36 7.98 -27.25
CA HIS A 179 -29.90 9.38 -27.27
C HIS A 179 -31.11 10.31 -27.18
N CYS A 180 -31.13 11.23 -26.22
CA CYS A 180 -32.28 12.11 -25.94
C CYS A 180 -33.61 11.38 -25.65
N GLY A 181 -33.57 10.35 -24.79
CA GLY A 181 -34.74 9.57 -24.39
C GLY A 181 -35.93 10.39 -23.88
N THR A 182 -37.13 10.06 -24.37
CA THR A 182 -38.39 10.71 -23.98
C THR A 182 -38.78 10.39 -22.55
N TYR A 183 -39.30 11.39 -21.83
CA TYR A 183 -39.82 11.19 -20.48
C TYR A 183 -41.06 10.30 -20.51
N GLU A 184 -41.03 9.20 -19.76
CA GLU A 184 -42.13 8.20 -19.69
C GLU A 184 -42.92 8.27 -18.39
N GLY A 185 -42.57 9.18 -17.48
CA GLY A 185 -43.26 9.34 -16.19
C GLY A 185 -42.35 9.17 -14.97
N ARG A 186 -42.99 8.97 -13.82
CA ARG A 186 -42.32 8.79 -12.53
C ARG A 186 -42.32 7.32 -12.14
N ASN A 187 -41.19 6.81 -11.64
CA ASN A 187 -41.01 5.46 -11.15
C ASN A 187 -40.49 5.50 -9.72
N ASP A 188 -41.42 5.71 -8.79
CA ASP A 188 -41.13 5.77 -7.36
C ASP A 188 -41.33 4.37 -6.77
N LYS A 189 -40.28 3.80 -6.17
CA LYS A 189 -40.34 2.42 -5.66
C LYS A 189 -39.51 2.20 -4.41
N ALA A 190 -40.02 1.32 -3.55
CA ALA A 190 -39.22 0.74 -2.49
C ALA A 190 -38.20 -0.24 -3.09
N PHE A 191 -37.04 -0.34 -2.44
CA PHE A 191 -36.00 -1.28 -2.84
C PHE A 191 -35.31 -1.87 -1.62
N LEU A 192 -34.70 -3.02 -1.82
CA LEU A 192 -33.83 -3.68 -0.86
C LEU A 192 -32.45 -3.79 -1.51
N MET A 193 -31.41 -3.34 -0.82
CA MET A 193 -30.04 -3.25 -1.32
C MET A 193 -29.09 -4.06 -0.44
N PRO A 194 -28.53 -5.17 -0.93
CA PRO A 194 -27.44 -5.84 -0.22
C PRO A 194 -26.21 -4.93 -0.21
N LYS A 195 -25.48 -4.94 0.92
CA LYS A 195 -24.23 -4.21 1.09
C LYS A 195 -23.10 -5.22 1.28
N LEU A 196 -22.05 -5.07 0.47
CA LEU A 196 -20.78 -5.75 0.65
C LEU A 196 -19.67 -4.71 0.54
N ALA A 197 -18.71 -4.76 1.46
CA ALA A 197 -17.54 -3.91 1.42
C ALA A 197 -16.30 -4.69 1.82
N LEU A 198 -15.19 -4.40 1.13
CA LEU A 198 -13.85 -4.75 1.55
C LEU A 198 -13.08 -3.44 1.68
N ASN A 199 -12.95 -2.97 2.91
CA ASN A 199 -12.40 -1.67 3.22
C ASN A 199 -10.92 -1.76 3.53
N LEU A 200 -10.11 -0.90 2.92
CA LEU A 200 -8.77 -0.56 3.40
C LEU A 200 -8.86 0.68 4.28
N VAL A 201 -8.43 0.56 5.53
CA VAL A 201 -8.51 1.61 6.55
C VAL A 201 -7.11 2.05 6.95
N PHE A 202 -6.82 3.34 6.79
CA PHE A 202 -5.63 4.01 7.29
C PHE A 202 -5.89 4.65 8.65
N ASP A 203 -5.05 4.33 9.62
CA ASP A 203 -5.18 4.73 11.02
C ASP A 203 -3.91 5.49 11.49
N PRO A 204 -3.93 6.84 11.45
CA PRO A 204 -2.78 7.67 11.80
C PRO A 204 -2.44 7.64 13.30
N ARG A 205 -3.34 7.18 14.17
CA ARG A 205 -3.19 7.19 15.63
C ARG A 205 -2.10 6.26 16.12
N LYS A 206 -1.80 5.22 15.34
CA LYS A 206 -0.73 4.28 15.65
C LYS A 206 0.66 4.88 15.40
N LYS A 207 0.78 6.09 14.80
CA LYS A 207 2.06 6.83 14.73
C LYS A 207 2.61 7.06 16.14
N PRO A 208 3.93 6.83 16.38
CA PRO A 208 4.51 7.17 17.68
C PRO A 208 4.30 8.65 17.95
N VAL A 209 3.68 8.95 19.09
CA VAL A 209 3.73 10.29 19.70
C VAL A 209 5.16 10.45 20.21
N PRO A 210 5.87 11.55 19.93
CA PRO A 210 7.14 11.85 20.58
C PRO A 210 6.90 11.82 22.09
N GLU A 211 7.65 10.99 22.80
CA GLU A 211 7.56 10.86 24.25
C GLU A 211 7.86 12.25 24.86
N PRO A 212 7.01 12.80 25.74
CA PRO A 212 7.34 14.07 26.40
C PRO A 212 8.61 13.87 27.22
N GLU A 213 9.56 14.79 27.05
CA GLU A 213 10.83 14.77 27.79
C GLU A 213 10.57 14.66 29.30
N PRO A 214 11.31 13.79 30.01
CA PRO A 214 11.08 13.60 31.44
C PRO A 214 11.38 14.89 32.20
N VAL A 215 10.41 15.35 32.98
CA VAL A 215 10.60 16.44 33.96
C VAL A 215 11.61 15.98 35.01
N VAL A 216 12.75 16.67 35.07
CA VAL A 216 13.79 16.45 36.08
C VAL A 216 13.25 16.90 37.45
N VAL A 217 12.93 15.94 38.31
CA VAL A 217 12.67 16.19 39.74
C VAL A 217 13.98 16.01 40.50
N ILE A 218 14.46 17.09 41.11
CA ILE A 218 15.66 17.15 41.97
C ILE A 218 15.39 16.37 43.28
N PRO A 219 16.39 15.66 43.84
CA PRO A 219 16.14 14.55 44.76
C PRO A 219 15.85 14.99 46.19
N VAL A 220 14.98 14.23 46.85
CA VAL A 220 14.95 14.13 48.32
C VAL A 220 15.46 12.75 48.71
N ASP A 221 16.43 12.78 49.61
CA ASP A 221 17.26 11.69 50.09
C ASP A 221 16.50 10.66 50.95
N THR A 222 17.15 9.51 51.10
CA THR A 222 16.94 8.42 52.07
C THR A 222 15.89 7.36 51.73
N MET A 223 16.35 6.29 51.09
CA MET A 223 16.61 4.99 51.74
C MET A 223 16.99 3.97 50.67
N LYS A 224 18.10 3.28 50.91
CA LYS A 224 18.77 2.35 50.01
C LYS A 224 18.03 1.00 49.97
N PRO A 225 17.54 0.52 48.82
CA PRO A 225 17.30 -0.90 48.60
C PRO A 225 18.49 -1.48 47.81
N GLU A 226 18.89 -2.70 48.15
CA GLU A 226 19.91 -3.42 47.38
C GLU A 226 19.48 -3.58 45.91
N PRO A 227 20.39 -3.41 44.93
CA PRO A 227 20.04 -3.53 43.53
C PRO A 227 19.79 -4.99 43.17
N ILE A 228 18.54 -5.33 42.91
CA ILE A 228 18.21 -6.48 42.07
C ILE A 228 18.78 -6.15 40.68
N PRO A 229 19.62 -7.00 40.07
CA PRO A 229 20.07 -6.77 38.70
C PRO A 229 18.85 -6.85 37.79
N VAL A 230 18.36 -5.68 37.36
CA VAL A 230 17.43 -5.58 36.24
C VAL A 230 18.24 -6.02 35.02
N VAL A 231 18.15 -7.30 34.67
CA VAL A 231 18.59 -7.80 33.37
C VAL A 231 17.70 -7.09 32.36
N LYS A 232 18.16 -5.96 31.81
CA LYS A 232 17.55 -5.37 30.62
C LYS A 232 17.52 -6.50 29.58
N PRO A 233 16.36 -6.87 29.03
CA PRO A 233 16.33 -7.85 27.95
C PRO A 233 17.28 -7.35 26.85
N ASP A 234 18.11 -8.25 26.32
CA ASP A 234 19.06 -7.96 25.23
C ASP A 234 18.25 -7.70 23.95
N ILE A 235 17.71 -6.46 23.84
CA ILE A 235 16.83 -6.01 22.76
C ILE A 235 17.52 -6.22 21.41
N ILE A 236 18.83 -6.00 21.34
CA ILE A 236 19.62 -6.21 20.13
C ILE A 236 19.64 -7.68 19.73
N LYS A 237 19.83 -8.61 20.67
CA LYS A 237 19.72 -10.05 20.38
C LYS A 237 18.36 -10.45 19.84
N GLN A 238 17.28 -9.91 20.41
CA GLN A 238 15.93 -10.15 19.90
C GLN A 238 15.74 -9.52 18.50
N LEU A 239 16.21 -8.28 18.32
CA LEU A 239 16.11 -7.56 17.06
C LEU A 239 16.84 -8.28 15.92
N MET A 240 18.04 -8.81 16.18
CA MET A 240 18.79 -9.63 15.22
C MET A 240 18.07 -10.95 14.90
N ALA A 241 17.47 -11.60 15.90
CA ALA A 241 16.72 -12.84 15.68
C ALA A 241 15.47 -12.61 14.81
N GLU A 242 14.80 -11.47 14.95
CA GLU A 242 13.63 -11.08 14.16
C GLU A 242 14.00 -10.46 12.79
N ASN A 243 15.24 -10.00 12.63
CA ASN A 243 15.70 -9.29 11.44
C ASN A 243 17.03 -9.84 10.94
N PRO A 244 16.99 -10.84 10.03
CA PRO A 244 18.19 -11.45 9.45
C PRO A 244 19.13 -10.47 8.73
N VAL A 245 18.65 -9.26 8.37
CA VAL A 245 19.47 -8.19 7.79
C VAL A 245 20.51 -7.60 8.75
N LEU A 246 20.27 -7.77 10.05
CA LEU A 246 21.22 -7.35 11.08
C LEU A 246 22.23 -8.46 11.30
N CYS A 247 23.45 -8.25 10.83
CA CYS A 247 24.56 -9.17 10.95
C CYS A 247 25.53 -8.70 12.04
N ASP A 248 26.20 -9.64 12.71
CA ASP A 248 27.35 -9.27 13.52
C ASP A 248 28.51 -8.87 12.59
N ILE A 249 29.33 -7.91 13.00
CA ILE A 249 30.51 -7.49 12.25
C ILE A 249 31.49 -8.66 12.02
N SER A 250 31.51 -9.69 12.87
CA SER A 250 32.32 -10.90 12.66
C SER A 250 31.93 -11.68 11.39
N ASP A 251 30.67 -11.54 10.97
CA ASP A 251 30.12 -12.21 9.79
C ASP A 251 30.35 -11.42 8.51
N TYR A 252 30.95 -10.23 8.59
CA TYR A 252 31.25 -9.39 7.43
C TYR A 252 32.12 -10.14 6.42
N ARG A 253 31.68 -10.08 5.16
CA ARG A 253 32.45 -10.53 4.00
C ARG A 253 32.39 -9.43 2.93
N PRO A 254 33.52 -9.13 2.27
CA PRO A 254 33.52 -8.26 1.10
C PRO A 254 32.55 -8.77 0.03
N TYR A 255 32.02 -7.85 -0.78
CA TYR A 255 31.16 -8.21 -1.90
C TYR A 255 31.89 -9.15 -2.88
N ASP A 256 31.22 -10.26 -3.22
CA ASP A 256 31.69 -11.27 -4.16
C ASP A 256 30.76 -11.28 -5.39
N PRO A 257 31.20 -10.77 -6.56
CA PRO A 257 30.36 -10.64 -7.74
C PRO A 257 29.99 -11.99 -8.37
N THR A 258 30.58 -13.10 -7.91
CA THR A 258 30.25 -14.45 -8.40
C THR A 258 29.06 -15.07 -7.67
N LYS A 259 28.62 -14.49 -6.55
CA LYS A 259 27.53 -15.01 -5.73
C LYS A 259 26.27 -14.15 -5.87
N PRO A 260 25.11 -14.77 -6.13
CA PRO A 260 23.85 -14.04 -6.20
C PRO A 260 23.41 -13.58 -4.80
N MET A 261 23.25 -12.27 -4.63
CA MET A 261 22.68 -11.60 -3.47
C MET A 261 21.20 -11.91 -3.27
N ARG A 262 20.42 -12.23 -4.31
CA ARG A 262 18.99 -12.62 -4.14
C ARG A 262 18.78 -13.83 -3.23
N ARG A 263 19.79 -14.69 -3.08
CA ARG A 263 19.71 -15.88 -2.21
C ARG A 263 20.13 -15.60 -0.78
N ASP A 264 20.66 -14.41 -0.51
CA ASP A 264 21.03 -14.02 0.83
C ASP A 264 19.84 -13.46 1.59
N SER A 265 19.37 -14.21 2.59
CA SER A 265 18.30 -13.80 3.48
C SER A 265 18.63 -12.58 4.33
N ALA A 266 19.92 -12.24 4.49
CA ALA A 266 20.37 -11.05 5.19
C ALA A 266 20.38 -9.79 4.29
N ALA A 267 20.21 -9.92 2.98
CA ALA A 267 20.22 -8.78 2.10
C ALA A 267 18.81 -8.19 1.92
N LEU A 268 18.67 -6.88 2.12
CA LEU A 268 17.44 -6.16 1.79
C LEU A 268 17.50 -5.63 0.35
N LEU A 269 16.41 -5.83 -0.38
CA LEU A 269 16.27 -5.49 -1.79
C LEU A 269 15.47 -4.19 -1.99
N VAL A 270 16.06 -3.25 -2.71
CA VAL A 270 15.42 -2.03 -3.19
C VAL A 270 15.43 -2.01 -4.72
N HIS A 271 14.38 -1.48 -5.32
CA HIS A 271 14.18 -1.45 -6.77
C HIS A 271 14.30 -0.05 -7.35
N PHE A 272 14.68 0.03 -8.62
CA PHE A 272 14.74 1.27 -9.40
C PHE A 272 13.96 1.10 -10.70
N GLU A 273 13.44 2.21 -11.22
CA GLU A 273 12.86 2.21 -12.56
C GLU A 273 13.93 1.88 -13.61
N LEU A 274 13.46 1.41 -14.77
CA LEU A 274 14.33 1.09 -15.89
C LEU A 274 15.20 2.30 -16.25
N ASP A 275 16.51 2.09 -16.33
CA ASP A 275 17.47 3.12 -16.73
C ASP A 275 17.50 4.36 -15.83
N LYS A 276 17.03 4.24 -14.57
CA LYS A 276 17.02 5.30 -13.56
C LYS A 276 17.79 4.91 -12.32
N TYR A 277 18.30 5.91 -11.60
CA TYR A 277 18.86 5.80 -10.25
C TYR A 277 18.11 6.68 -9.23
N ASP A 278 17.04 7.36 -9.65
CA ASP A 278 16.16 8.09 -8.75
C ASP A 278 15.43 7.11 -7.83
N LEU A 279 15.67 7.23 -6.52
CA LEU A 279 15.06 6.34 -5.53
C LEU A 279 13.62 6.77 -5.23
N LYS A 280 12.65 6.01 -5.75
CA LYS A 280 11.22 6.23 -5.54
C LYS A 280 10.66 5.30 -4.47
N ARG A 281 10.06 5.86 -3.41
CA ARG A 281 9.44 5.05 -2.33
C ARG A 281 8.19 4.30 -2.80
N ASP A 282 7.42 4.90 -3.71
CA ASP A 282 6.19 4.35 -4.28
C ASP A 282 6.43 3.35 -5.42
N PHE A 283 7.70 3.10 -5.78
CA PHE A 283 8.05 2.09 -6.77
C PHE A 283 8.17 0.70 -6.13
N ARG A 284 7.35 -0.26 -6.60
CA ARG A 284 7.32 -1.65 -6.10
C ARG A 284 7.19 -1.69 -4.56
N GLN A 285 8.01 -2.47 -3.87
CA GLN A 285 8.00 -2.63 -2.41
C GLN A 285 9.00 -1.71 -1.70
N ASN A 286 9.55 -0.69 -2.38
CA ASN A 286 10.60 0.16 -1.82
C ASN A 286 10.21 0.81 -0.50
N ALA A 287 8.99 1.34 -0.37
CA ALA A 287 8.54 1.95 0.88
C ALA A 287 8.73 1.02 2.08
N ALA A 288 8.33 -0.25 1.97
CA ALA A 288 8.46 -1.23 3.05
C ALA A 288 9.94 -1.55 3.35
N THR A 289 10.77 -1.77 2.33
CA THR A 289 12.19 -2.05 2.54
C THR A 289 12.92 -0.86 3.18
N LEU A 290 12.70 0.34 2.64
CA LEU A 290 13.35 1.57 3.09
C LEU A 290 12.92 1.94 4.51
N ASP A 291 11.63 1.81 4.84
CA ASP A 291 11.12 2.03 6.19
C ASP A 291 11.74 1.04 7.18
N ARG A 292 11.90 -0.23 6.78
CA ARG A 292 12.55 -1.26 7.59
C ARG A 292 14.00 -0.89 7.89
N VAL A 293 14.79 -0.56 6.87
CA VAL A 293 16.19 -0.13 7.00
C VAL A 293 16.32 1.03 7.98
N ILE A 294 15.58 2.12 7.73
CA ILE A 294 15.63 3.32 8.59
C ILE A 294 15.26 2.96 10.03
N SER A 295 14.20 2.17 10.23
CA SER A 295 13.75 1.79 11.57
C SER A 295 14.78 0.95 12.33
N LEU A 296 15.48 0.04 11.65
CA LEU A 296 16.50 -0.81 12.26
C LEU A 296 17.76 -0.01 12.57
N THR A 297 18.23 0.81 11.62
CA THR A 297 19.39 1.68 11.84
C THR A 297 19.14 2.65 13.00
N ARG A 298 17.95 3.28 13.09
CA ARG A 298 17.61 4.18 14.21
C ARG A 298 17.58 3.45 15.56
N GLN A 299 17.03 2.25 15.61
CA GLN A 299 16.99 1.45 16.84
C GLN A 299 18.40 1.12 17.33
N ILE A 300 19.33 0.75 16.42
CA ILE A 300 20.71 0.43 16.79
C ILE A 300 21.50 1.69 17.17
N VAL A 301 21.32 2.80 16.44
CA VAL A 301 22.00 4.07 16.75
C VAL A 301 21.58 4.62 18.11
N ALA A 302 20.31 4.45 18.49
CA ALA A 302 19.80 4.87 19.81
C ALA A 302 20.17 3.90 20.95
N ASP A 303 20.72 2.73 20.64
CA ASP A 303 21.02 1.69 21.62
C ASP A 303 22.40 1.89 22.27
N SER A 304 22.48 1.65 23.58
CA SER A 304 23.73 1.81 24.34
C SER A 304 24.62 0.56 24.33
N THR A 305 24.11 -0.59 23.86
CA THR A 305 24.75 -1.92 23.93
C THR A 305 25.30 -2.39 22.58
N ALA A 306 24.91 -1.76 21.48
CA ALA A 306 25.46 -2.01 20.15
C ALA A 306 25.76 -0.72 19.41
N GLU A 307 26.45 -0.85 18.29
CA GLU A 307 26.64 0.23 17.32
C GLU A 307 26.66 -0.31 15.90
N VAL A 308 26.14 0.48 14.96
CA VAL A 308 26.29 0.19 13.53
C VAL A 308 27.75 0.41 13.16
N ARG A 309 28.41 -0.64 12.69
CA ARG A 309 29.81 -0.57 12.23
C ARG A 309 29.90 -0.34 10.74
N LEU A 310 29.03 -1.01 9.98
CA LEU A 310 29.09 -0.97 8.52
C LEU A 310 27.71 -1.18 7.90
N ILE A 311 27.37 -0.38 6.91
CA ILE A 311 26.24 -0.57 6.01
C ILE A 311 26.84 -0.83 4.63
N GLN A 312 26.79 -2.08 4.19
CA GLN A 312 27.26 -2.48 2.86
C GLN A 312 26.10 -2.33 1.88
N ILE A 313 26.32 -1.59 0.79
CA ILE A 313 25.33 -1.33 -0.24
C ILE A 313 25.91 -1.71 -1.60
N ILE A 314 25.21 -2.57 -2.32
CA ILE A 314 25.59 -3.04 -3.65
C ILE A 314 24.53 -2.58 -4.65
N GLY A 315 24.92 -1.74 -5.61
CA GLY A 315 24.03 -1.30 -6.67
C GLY A 315 24.24 -2.11 -7.95
N PHE A 316 23.15 -2.59 -8.53
CA PHE A 316 23.16 -3.41 -9.75
C PHE A 316 22.44 -2.71 -10.90
N ALA A 317 22.82 -3.11 -12.11
CA ALA A 317 22.17 -2.70 -13.34
C ALA A 317 21.87 -3.88 -14.26
N SER A 318 21.13 -3.57 -15.32
CA SER A 318 20.72 -4.54 -16.34
C SER A 318 21.95 -5.13 -17.04
N ILE A 319 21.84 -6.38 -17.50
CA ILE A 319 22.83 -6.98 -18.42
C ILE A 319 22.57 -6.60 -19.89
N GLU A 320 21.57 -5.74 -20.13
CA GLU A 320 21.29 -5.16 -21.44
C GLU A 320 21.92 -3.78 -21.55
N GLY A 321 22.58 -3.50 -22.68
CA GLY A 321 23.05 -2.16 -23.02
C GLY A 321 24.56 -2.05 -23.01
N ARG A 322 25.08 -0.83 -22.79
CA ARG A 322 26.53 -0.60 -22.75
C ARG A 322 27.03 -0.84 -21.33
N ILE A 323 28.05 -1.69 -21.17
CA ILE A 323 28.67 -1.99 -19.86
C ILE A 323 28.95 -0.73 -19.04
N ARG A 324 29.66 0.25 -19.61
CA ARG A 324 30.01 1.51 -18.90
C ARG A 324 28.79 2.27 -18.37
N HIS A 325 27.68 2.21 -19.09
CA HIS A 325 26.44 2.86 -18.67
C HIS A 325 25.78 2.11 -17.51
N ASN A 326 25.76 0.78 -17.59
CA ASN A 326 25.24 -0.08 -16.53
C ASN A 326 26.08 0.00 -15.24
N GLU A 327 27.40 0.05 -15.37
CA GLU A 327 28.31 0.32 -14.24
C GLU A 327 27.99 1.67 -13.58
N MET A 328 27.85 2.75 -14.35
CA MET A 328 27.48 4.05 -13.81
C MET A 328 26.12 4.00 -13.09
N LEU A 329 25.12 3.34 -13.67
CA LEU A 329 23.82 3.17 -13.02
C LEU A 329 23.92 2.42 -11.68
N GLY A 330 24.67 1.32 -11.65
CA GLY A 330 24.89 0.53 -10.42
C GLY A 330 25.51 1.39 -9.32
N GLU A 331 26.56 2.13 -9.64
CA GLU A 331 27.21 3.05 -8.70
C GLU A 331 26.25 4.14 -8.18
N GLN A 332 25.54 4.82 -9.08
CA GLN A 332 24.61 5.89 -8.69
C GLN A 332 23.46 5.38 -7.83
N ARG A 333 23.00 4.14 -8.05
CA ARG A 333 21.97 3.50 -7.20
C ARG A 333 22.46 3.24 -5.78
N ALA A 334 23.71 2.77 -5.63
CA ALA A 334 24.31 2.60 -4.31
C ALA A 334 24.44 3.95 -3.58
N ILE A 335 24.88 5.00 -4.30
CA ILE A 335 24.97 6.36 -3.78
C ILE A 335 23.59 6.91 -3.37
N ALA A 336 22.56 6.69 -4.20
CA ALA A 336 21.20 7.14 -3.90
C ALA A 336 20.65 6.51 -2.61
N LEU A 337 20.89 5.22 -2.40
CA LEU A 337 20.51 4.52 -1.17
C LEU A 337 21.25 5.05 0.05
N LYS A 338 22.57 5.25 -0.06
CA LYS A 338 23.38 5.85 1.01
C LYS A 338 22.83 7.22 1.44
N ARG A 339 22.61 8.12 0.47
CA ARG A 339 22.07 9.46 0.73
C ARG A 339 20.71 9.39 1.42
N TYR A 340 19.83 8.53 0.93
CA TYR A 340 18.51 8.35 1.54
C TYR A 340 18.58 7.91 3.02
N ILE A 341 19.53 7.04 3.37
CA ILE A 341 19.73 6.61 4.76
C ILE A 341 20.30 7.76 5.60
N GLN A 342 21.31 8.48 5.09
CA GLN A 342 21.93 9.62 5.78
C GLN A 342 20.95 10.78 6.02
N ASP A 343 20.03 11.02 5.08
CA ASP A 343 18.98 12.05 5.23
C ASP A 343 17.96 11.68 6.31
N ALA A 344 17.79 10.38 6.59
CA ALA A 344 16.82 9.88 7.55
C ALA A 344 17.42 9.54 8.92
N VAL A 345 18.72 9.21 8.99
CA VAL A 345 19.41 8.77 10.20
C VAL A 345 20.78 9.43 10.23
N GLU A 346 21.14 10.00 11.39
CA GLU A 346 22.43 10.66 11.58
C GLU A 346 23.56 9.62 11.68
N VAL A 347 24.07 9.19 10.53
CA VAL A 347 25.19 8.23 10.41
C VAL A 347 26.30 8.81 9.52
N PRO A 348 27.58 8.74 9.95
CA PRO A 348 28.70 9.30 9.20
C PRO A 348 28.98 8.52 7.92
N ASP A 349 29.63 9.20 6.98
CA ASP A 349 30.02 8.65 5.68
C ASP A 349 30.87 7.38 5.78
N SER A 350 31.71 7.31 6.82
CA SER A 350 32.63 6.21 7.11
C SER A 350 31.94 4.89 7.47
N MET A 351 30.63 4.91 7.77
CA MET A 351 29.86 3.69 8.03
C MET A 351 29.37 3.00 6.74
N PHE A 352 29.63 3.56 5.56
CA PHE A 352 29.12 2.99 4.31
C PHE A 352 30.23 2.36 3.47
N GLU A 353 30.04 1.12 3.05
CA GLU A 353 30.78 0.50 1.95
C GLU A 353 29.85 0.44 0.73
N LEU A 354 30.24 1.13 -0.34
CA LEU A 354 29.52 1.10 -1.61
C LEU A 354 30.27 0.21 -2.59
N ASN A 355 29.59 -0.79 -3.12
CA ASN A 355 30.11 -1.63 -4.19
C ASN A 355 29.28 -1.44 -5.46
N ASN A 356 29.96 -1.25 -6.58
CA ASN A 356 29.34 -1.32 -7.88
C ASN A 356 29.22 -2.78 -8.31
N GLY A 357 28.00 -3.31 -8.27
CA GLY A 357 27.69 -4.67 -8.73
C GLY A 357 27.64 -4.79 -10.26
N GLY A 358 27.71 -3.66 -10.98
CA GLY A 358 27.71 -3.61 -12.44
C GLY A 358 26.51 -4.33 -13.05
N GLU A 359 26.78 -5.08 -14.12
CA GLU A 359 25.80 -5.97 -14.72
C GLU A 359 25.60 -7.20 -13.82
N ALA A 360 24.36 -7.42 -13.38
CA ALA A 360 24.01 -8.44 -12.40
C ALA A 360 24.07 -9.89 -12.94
N TRP A 361 25.22 -10.32 -13.48
CA TRP A 361 25.38 -11.62 -14.14
C TRP A 361 25.16 -12.81 -13.20
N ALA A 362 25.60 -12.73 -11.94
CA ALA A 362 25.34 -13.78 -10.96
C ALA A 362 23.84 -13.90 -10.63
N GLU A 363 23.13 -12.77 -10.45
CA GLU A 363 21.68 -12.76 -10.26
C GLU A 363 20.96 -13.36 -11.47
N PHE A 364 21.37 -12.93 -12.67
CA PHE A 364 20.76 -13.34 -13.92
C PHE A 364 20.91 -14.83 -14.17
N ARG A 365 22.12 -15.38 -13.95
CA ARG A 365 22.38 -16.82 -14.03
C ARG A 365 21.51 -17.59 -13.04
N ASP A 366 21.42 -17.12 -11.80
CA ASP A 366 20.66 -17.77 -10.74
C ASP A 366 19.17 -17.84 -11.07
N GLN A 367 18.61 -16.77 -11.63
CA GLN A 367 17.21 -16.72 -12.06
C GLN A 367 16.91 -17.67 -13.22
N ILE A 368 17.83 -17.82 -14.18
CA ILE A 368 17.67 -18.82 -15.25
C ILE A 368 17.70 -20.24 -14.65
N ALA A 369 18.58 -20.49 -13.68
CA ALA A 369 18.64 -21.79 -13.00
C ALA A 369 17.32 -22.10 -12.26
N GLU A 370 16.77 -21.13 -11.55
CA GLU A 370 15.47 -21.26 -10.89
C GLU A 370 14.32 -21.50 -11.88
N LEU A 371 14.32 -20.83 -13.05
CA LEU A 371 13.36 -21.10 -14.11
C LEU A 371 13.44 -22.54 -14.61
N ILE A 372 14.65 -23.08 -14.78
CA ILE A 372 14.84 -24.49 -15.18
C ILE A 372 14.28 -25.44 -14.12
N GLU A 373 14.52 -25.15 -12.84
CA GLU A 373 14.04 -25.99 -11.73
C GLU A 373 12.50 -26.02 -11.64
N LYS A 374 11.87 -24.87 -11.87
CA LYS A 374 10.41 -24.68 -11.81
C LYS A 374 9.66 -25.14 -13.06
N HIS A 375 10.35 -25.40 -14.17
CA HIS A 375 9.70 -25.80 -15.42
C HIS A 375 9.19 -27.24 -15.35
N ASP A 376 7.95 -27.48 -15.80
CA ASP A 376 7.28 -28.78 -15.71
C ASP A 376 8.01 -29.87 -16.52
N ASP A 377 8.36 -29.58 -17.77
CA ASP A 377 9.12 -30.48 -18.62
C ASP A 377 10.63 -30.17 -18.55
N LYS A 378 11.34 -30.90 -17.68
CA LYS A 378 12.79 -30.76 -17.48
C LYS A 378 13.65 -31.31 -18.64
N SER A 379 13.04 -32.09 -19.52
CA SER A 379 13.64 -32.65 -20.74
C SER A 379 13.26 -31.87 -22.00
N GLY A 380 12.31 -30.94 -21.90
CA GLY A 380 11.77 -30.19 -23.02
C GLY A 380 12.77 -29.25 -23.68
N THR A 381 12.45 -28.84 -24.91
CA THR A 381 13.30 -27.96 -25.72
C THR A 381 13.60 -26.64 -25.00
N THR A 382 12.63 -26.06 -24.28
CA THR A 382 12.82 -24.82 -23.50
C THR A 382 13.93 -24.97 -22.45
N VAL A 383 13.88 -26.02 -21.63
CA VAL A 383 14.88 -26.26 -20.58
C VAL A 383 16.26 -26.56 -21.19
N ALA A 384 16.32 -27.31 -22.30
CA ALA A 384 17.58 -27.56 -23.00
C ALA A 384 18.21 -26.26 -23.55
N GLU A 385 17.40 -25.32 -24.02
CA GLU A 385 17.85 -23.99 -24.44
C GLU A 385 18.29 -23.11 -23.27
N LEU A 386 17.56 -23.11 -22.15
CA LEU A 386 17.96 -22.38 -20.93
C LEU A 386 19.27 -22.91 -20.33
N LYS A 387 19.50 -24.24 -20.37
CA LYS A 387 20.79 -24.83 -19.97
C LYS A 387 21.94 -24.37 -20.86
N ARG A 388 21.70 -24.21 -22.16
CA ARG A 388 22.68 -23.62 -23.09
C ARG A 388 22.93 -22.14 -22.78
N ALA A 389 21.90 -21.38 -22.39
CA ALA A 389 22.08 -20.01 -21.93
C ALA A 389 22.99 -19.93 -20.68
N ILE A 390 22.78 -20.78 -19.67
CA ILE A 390 23.68 -20.87 -18.50
C ILE A 390 25.10 -21.23 -18.94
N SER A 391 25.28 -22.19 -19.84
CA SER A 391 26.60 -22.56 -20.36
C SER A 391 27.32 -21.38 -21.03
N ILE A 392 26.61 -20.52 -21.76
CA ILE A 392 27.19 -19.29 -22.31
C ILE A 392 27.68 -18.36 -21.19
N ILE A 393 26.86 -18.14 -20.15
CA ILE A 393 27.22 -17.29 -19.01
C ILE A 393 28.47 -17.82 -18.29
N ASP A 394 28.54 -19.13 -18.08
CA ASP A 394 29.62 -19.78 -17.31
C ASP A 394 30.96 -19.83 -18.06
N ASN A 395 30.94 -19.89 -19.39
CA ASN A 395 32.15 -20.16 -20.19
C ASN A 395 32.65 -18.97 -21.03
N GLU A 396 31.82 -17.95 -21.26
CA GLU A 396 32.26 -16.74 -21.97
C GLU A 396 32.76 -15.70 -20.96
N PRO A 397 34.04 -15.30 -20.96
CA PRO A 397 34.56 -14.36 -19.96
C PRO A 397 34.15 -12.90 -20.25
N ALA A 398 33.95 -12.53 -21.52
CA ALA A 398 33.61 -11.17 -21.90
C ALA A 398 32.10 -10.91 -21.79
N ALA A 399 31.69 -9.95 -20.95
CA ALA A 399 30.28 -9.62 -20.71
C ALA A 399 29.53 -9.22 -22.00
N ASP A 400 30.14 -8.39 -22.85
CA ASP A 400 29.55 -8.01 -24.15
C ASP A 400 29.32 -9.24 -25.05
N HIS A 401 30.26 -10.18 -25.06
CA HIS A 401 30.12 -11.41 -25.85
C HIS A 401 29.05 -12.34 -25.27
N ARG A 402 28.90 -12.40 -23.94
CA ARG A 402 27.80 -13.16 -23.29
C ARG A 402 26.46 -12.67 -23.81
N GLU A 403 26.22 -11.36 -23.75
CA GLU A 403 24.96 -10.77 -24.21
C GLU A 403 24.71 -11.06 -25.69
N GLN A 404 25.70 -10.86 -26.55
CA GLN A 404 25.59 -11.12 -27.99
C GLN A 404 25.25 -12.59 -28.29
N ARG A 405 25.95 -13.53 -27.65
CA ARG A 405 25.72 -14.98 -27.84
C ARG A 405 24.35 -15.41 -27.33
N LEU A 406 23.89 -14.84 -26.21
CA LEU A 406 22.55 -15.09 -25.67
C LEU A 406 21.45 -14.57 -26.62
N ARG A 407 21.63 -13.37 -27.18
CA ARG A 407 20.66 -12.74 -28.10
C ARG A 407 20.42 -13.53 -29.38
N VAL A 408 21.42 -14.26 -29.88
CA VAL A 408 21.30 -15.06 -31.11
C VAL A 408 20.93 -16.54 -30.85
N LEU A 409 20.96 -16.99 -29.60
CA LEU A 409 20.66 -18.37 -29.23
C LEU A 409 19.24 -18.76 -29.68
N ASN A 410 19.12 -19.90 -30.38
CA ASN A 410 17.86 -20.41 -30.94
C ASN A 410 17.13 -19.37 -31.83
N GLY A 411 17.89 -18.58 -32.60
CA GLY A 411 17.34 -17.51 -33.43
C GLY A 411 16.70 -16.39 -32.61
N GLY A 412 17.16 -16.17 -31.37
CA GLY A 412 16.67 -15.14 -30.45
C GLY A 412 15.42 -15.51 -29.65
N ARG A 413 14.80 -16.68 -29.90
CA ARG A 413 13.64 -17.15 -29.13
C ARG A 413 13.98 -17.34 -27.64
N THR A 414 15.14 -17.90 -27.35
CA THR A 414 15.58 -18.13 -25.96
C THR A 414 15.78 -16.82 -25.22
N TRP A 415 16.37 -15.82 -25.89
CA TRP A 415 16.54 -14.48 -25.32
C TRP A 415 15.21 -13.80 -25.04
N ASN A 416 14.26 -13.83 -25.98
CA ASN A 416 12.93 -13.23 -25.78
C ASN A 416 12.17 -13.90 -24.63
N TYR A 417 12.23 -15.23 -24.54
CA TYR A 417 11.64 -15.97 -23.43
C TYR A 417 12.25 -15.56 -22.08
N ILE A 418 13.59 -15.52 -21.98
CA ILE A 418 14.30 -15.05 -20.79
C ILE A 418 13.91 -13.59 -20.48
N LYS A 419 13.80 -12.74 -21.50
CA LYS A 419 13.42 -11.32 -21.38
C LYS A 419 12.06 -11.12 -20.72
N GLU A 420 11.09 -11.96 -21.11
CA GLU A 420 9.74 -11.92 -20.55
C GLU A 420 9.66 -12.50 -19.13
N HIS A 421 10.43 -13.54 -18.82
CA HIS A 421 10.23 -14.33 -17.59
C HIS A 421 11.23 -14.05 -16.45
N VAL A 422 12.44 -13.56 -16.76
CA VAL A 422 13.47 -13.22 -15.76
C VAL A 422 13.58 -11.70 -15.58
N LEU A 423 13.49 -11.05 -16.71
CA LEU A 423 14.16 -9.81 -17.00
C LEU A 423 13.23 -8.60 -16.81
N ALA A 424 11.95 -8.84 -16.60
CA ALA A 424 10.95 -7.85 -16.21
C ALA A 424 11.08 -7.41 -14.74
N ASP A 425 11.67 -8.23 -13.86
CA ASP A 425 11.43 -8.05 -12.42
C ASP A 425 12.59 -7.56 -11.56
N GLN A 426 13.87 -7.79 -11.88
CA GLN A 426 14.92 -7.62 -10.84
C GLN A 426 16.29 -7.07 -11.25
N ARG A 427 16.44 -6.45 -12.43
CA ARG A 427 17.76 -5.96 -12.90
C ARG A 427 18.10 -4.52 -12.55
N ASN A 428 17.17 -3.85 -11.87
CA ASN A 428 17.32 -2.47 -11.45
C ASN A 428 17.19 -2.46 -9.94
N SER A 429 18.24 -2.90 -9.25
CA SER A 429 18.18 -3.18 -7.83
C SER A 429 19.39 -2.65 -7.07
N GLY A 430 19.17 -2.40 -5.78
CA GLY A 430 20.22 -2.23 -4.80
C GLY A 430 19.99 -3.20 -3.65
N TYR A 431 21.04 -3.90 -3.23
CA TYR A 431 21.04 -4.75 -2.05
C TYR A 431 21.76 -4.06 -0.92
N MET A 432 21.35 -4.35 0.31
CA MET A 432 22.06 -3.84 1.48
C MET A 432 22.02 -4.75 2.69
N ARG A 433 23.06 -4.63 3.51
CA ARG A 433 23.23 -5.33 4.80
C ARG A 433 23.66 -4.33 5.87
N ILE A 434 23.31 -4.60 7.12
CA ILE A 434 23.70 -3.78 8.25
C ILE A 434 24.50 -4.66 9.21
N TYR A 435 25.76 -4.31 9.41
CA TYR A 435 26.66 -4.97 10.35
C TYR A 435 26.78 -4.12 11.62
N LEU A 436 26.60 -4.76 12.76
CA LEU A 436 26.70 -4.15 14.08
C LEU A 436 27.76 -4.83 14.92
N GLU A 437 28.30 -4.10 15.88
CA GLU A 437 29.17 -4.65 16.92
C GLU A 437 28.54 -4.42 18.28
N ARG A 438 28.63 -5.43 19.16
CA ARG A 438 28.23 -5.29 20.56
C ARG A 438 29.30 -4.54 21.33
N LYS A 439 28.90 -3.49 22.05
CA LYS A 439 29.79 -2.80 22.99
C LYS A 439 30.06 -3.73 24.16
N LYS A 440 31.34 -3.93 24.48
CA LYS A 440 31.72 -4.67 25.68
C LYS A 440 31.15 -3.95 26.91
N PRO A 441 30.59 -4.68 27.89
CA PRO A 441 29.96 -4.09 29.07
C PRO A 441 30.94 -3.28 29.93
#